data_AF-A0A412A082-F1
#
_entry.id   AF-A0A412A082-F1
#
_cell.length_a   1.000
_cell.length_b   1.000
_cell.length_c   1.000
_cell.angle_alpha   90.00
_cell.angle_beta   90.00
_cell.angle_gamma   90.00
#
_symmetry.space_group_name_H-M   'P 1'
#
loop_
_entity.id
_entity.type
_entity.pdbx_description
1 polymer ?
#
loop_
_entity_poly.entity_id
_entity_poly.type
_entity_poly.pdbx_seq_one_letter_code
_entity_poly.pdbx_strand_id
1 'polypeptide(L)'
;MNTIFVLIVVNLLKDQDWSKKMKYIVTIEETCSQDFVVEADNIDEAKDIAIERYDLGDFILDDPCVTEKLMSVRNDSNEEECTNWFEF
;
A
#
# COMPACT_ATOMS: atom_id res chain seq x y z
N MET A 1 7.85 -44.32 -33.65
CA MET A 1 6.97 -43.13 -33.69
C MET A 1 7.22 -42.14 -32.54
N ASN A 2 8.40 -42.13 -31.89
CA ASN A 2 8.62 -41.23 -30.74
C ASN A 2 9.50 -40.02 -31.05
N THR A 3 10.38 -40.11 -32.05
CA THR A 3 11.36 -39.05 -32.32
C THR A 3 10.72 -37.75 -32.86
N ILE A 4 9.68 -37.88 -33.69
CA ILE A 4 8.98 -36.73 -34.28
C ILE A 4 8.12 -36.02 -33.21
N PHE A 5 7.44 -36.76 -32.34
CA PHE A 5 6.64 -36.19 -31.25
C PHE A 5 7.51 -35.42 -30.25
N VAL A 6 8.67 -35.97 -29.86
CA VAL A 6 9.61 -35.28 -28.95
C VAL A 6 10.14 -34.00 -29.59
N LEU A 7 10.47 -34.01 -30.88
CA LEU A 7 10.99 -32.83 -31.58
C LEU A 7 9.95 -31.70 -31.67
N ILE A 8 8.67 -32.03 -31.91
CA ILE A 8 7.57 -31.06 -31.94
C ILE A 8 7.36 -30.41 -30.57
N VAL A 9 7.30 -31.20 -29.50
CA VAL A 9 7.14 -30.68 -28.14
C VAL A 9 8.32 -29.79 -27.74
N VAL A 10 9.55 -30.22 -28.04
CA VAL A 10 10.76 -29.44 -27.74
C VAL A 10 10.78 -28.11 -28.51
N ASN A 11 10.34 -28.08 -29.76
CA ASN A 11 10.27 -26.83 -30.52
C ASN A 11 9.13 -25.91 -30.05
N LEU A 12 7.96 -26.45 -29.69
CA LEU A 12 6.85 -25.65 -29.15
C LEU A 12 7.20 -24.98 -27.82
N LEU A 13 8.04 -25.63 -27.00
CA LEU A 13 8.48 -25.06 -25.73
C LEU A 13 9.54 -23.97 -25.92
N LYS A 14 10.44 -24.06 -26.92
CA LYS A 14 11.53 -23.09 -27.15
C LYS A 14 11.06 -21.66 -27.45
N ASP A 15 9.86 -21.51 -27.97
CA ASP A 15 9.28 -20.20 -28.32
C ASP A 15 8.53 -19.56 -27.13
N GLN A 16 8.45 -20.25 -25.99
CA GLN A 16 7.82 -19.74 -24.78
C GLN A 16 8.83 -18.87 -24.01
N ASP A 17 8.67 -17.55 -24.05
CA ASP A 17 9.50 -16.63 -23.25
C ASP A 17 9.18 -16.78 -21.75
N TRP A 18 9.98 -17.57 -21.04
CA TRP A 18 9.86 -17.79 -19.59
C TRP A 18 10.32 -16.58 -18.74
N SER A 19 10.79 -15.49 -19.36
CA SER A 19 11.39 -14.36 -18.66
C SER A 19 10.48 -13.15 -18.49
N LYS A 20 9.22 -13.24 -18.94
CA LYS A 20 8.28 -12.11 -18.84
C LYS A 20 7.92 -11.84 -17.37
N LYS A 21 8.68 -10.96 -16.74
CA LYS A 21 8.37 -10.41 -15.41
C LYS A 21 7.01 -9.73 -15.46
N MET A 22 6.17 -10.06 -14.49
CA MET A 22 4.91 -9.35 -14.30
C MET A 22 5.19 -7.99 -13.66
N LYS A 23 4.41 -6.99 -14.06
CA LYS A 23 4.42 -5.66 -13.43
C LYS A 23 3.42 -5.67 -12.29
N TYR A 24 3.83 -5.10 -11.17
CA TYR A 24 2.99 -4.92 -10.00
C TYR A 24 2.98 -3.45 -9.61
N ILE A 25 1.82 -2.98 -9.18
CA ILE A 25 1.64 -1.67 -8.58
C ILE A 25 1.67 -1.88 -7.07
N VAL A 26 2.61 -1.21 -6.40
CA VAL A 26 2.73 -1.20 -4.95
C VAL A 26 2.23 0.14 -4.44
N THR A 27 1.29 0.11 -3.51
CA THR A 27 0.80 1.29 -2.81
C THR A 27 1.27 1.19 -1.36
N ILE A 28 1.88 2.26 -0.86
CA ILE A 28 2.32 2.39 0.53
C ILE A 28 1.46 3.49 1.16
N GLU A 29 0.88 3.18 2.31
CA GLU A 29 0.17 4.12 3.15
C GLU A 29 0.95 4.26 4.47
N GLU A 30 1.20 5.50 4.87
CA GLU A 30 1.86 5.83 6.14
C GLU A 30 0.90 6.67 6.97
N THR A 31 0.63 6.22 8.19
CA THR A 31 -0.16 6.97 9.17
C THR A 31 0.81 7.69 10.10
N CYS A 32 0.63 8.99 10.29
CA CYS A 32 1.37 9.79 11.26
C CYS A 32 0.48 10.18 12.44
N SER A 33 1.07 10.30 13.63
CA SER A 33 0.37 10.82 14.80
C SER A 33 1.28 11.70 15.66
N GLN A 34 0.66 12.69 16.29
CA GLN A 34 1.33 13.63 17.19
C GLN A 34 0.39 13.98 18.33
N ASP A 35 0.93 13.99 19.56
CA ASP A 35 0.19 14.41 20.72
C ASP A 35 0.18 15.95 20.81
N PHE A 36 -1.01 16.52 21.07
CA PHE A 36 -1.18 17.93 21.37
C PHE A 36 -1.82 18.09 22.75
N VAL A 37 -1.37 19.09 23.50
CA VAL A 37 -1.93 19.40 24.82
C VAL A 37 -2.95 20.53 24.67
N VAL A 38 -4.16 20.29 25.19
CA VAL A 38 -5.25 21.26 25.28
C VAL A 38 -5.69 21.36 26.74
N GLU A 39 -5.91 22.59 27.21
CA GLU A 39 -6.54 22.86 28.49
C GLU A 39 -8.04 23.10 28.26
N ALA A 40 -8.90 22.38 28.99
CA ALA A 40 -10.36 22.45 28.88
C ALA A 40 -11.01 21.95 30.18
N ASP A 41 -12.26 22.32 30.43
CA ASP A 41 -13.01 21.89 31.62
C ASP A 41 -13.56 20.46 31.47
N ASN A 42 -13.71 19.97 30.24
CA ASN A 42 -14.21 18.62 29.94
C ASN A 42 -13.74 18.10 28.56
N ILE A 43 -14.07 16.83 28.26
CA ILE A 43 -13.64 16.15 27.03
C ILE A 43 -14.28 16.73 25.77
N ASP A 44 -15.55 17.14 25.82
CA ASP A 44 -16.24 17.68 24.65
C ASP A 44 -15.63 19.04 24.26
N GLU A 45 -15.36 19.89 25.25
CA GLU A 45 -14.65 21.16 25.03
C GLU A 45 -13.22 20.94 24.52
N ALA A 46 -12.47 19.99 25.07
CA ALA A 46 -11.13 19.67 24.59
C ALA A 46 -11.14 19.26 23.11
N LYS A 47 -12.17 18.50 22.69
CA LYS A 47 -12.37 18.08 21.30
C LYS A 47 -12.69 19.26 20.40
N ASP A 48 -13.61 20.13 20.81
CA ASP A 48 -14.00 21.30 20.02
C ASP A 48 -12.81 22.25 19.82
N ILE A 49 -12.01 22.49 20.88
CA ILE A 49 -10.77 23.29 20.78
C ILE A 49 -9.76 22.63 19.84
N ALA A 50 -9.58 21.31 19.90
CA ALA A 50 -8.64 20.61 19.03
C ALA A 50 -9.06 20.69 17.54
N ILE A 51 -10.35 20.56 17.24
CA ILE A 51 -10.88 20.72 15.87
C ILE A 51 -10.66 22.16 15.39
N GLU A 52 -11.03 23.16 16.19
CA GLU A 52 -10.85 24.57 15.82
C GLU A 52 -9.37 24.89 15.56
N ARG A 53 -8.46 24.46 16.44
CA ARG A 53 -7.01 24.70 16.26
C ARG A 53 -6.44 23.98 15.04
N TYR A 54 -6.94 22.79 14.71
CA TYR A 54 -6.54 22.09 13.49
C TYR A 54 -7.03 22.82 12.24
N ASP A 55 -8.30 23.24 12.22
CA ASP A 55 -8.90 23.97 11.10
C ASP A 55 -8.25 25.34 10.87
N LEU A 56 -7.77 25.99 11.94
CA LEU A 56 -7.00 27.23 11.88
C LEU A 56 -5.54 27.02 11.44
N GLY A 57 -5.04 25.79 11.44
CA GLY A 57 -3.64 25.47 11.16
C GLY A 57 -2.68 25.73 12.33
N ASP A 58 -3.19 25.86 13.55
CA ASP A 58 -2.36 25.93 14.76
C ASP A 58 -1.85 24.54 15.16
N PHE A 59 -2.66 23.51 14.95
CA PHE A 59 -2.25 22.12 15.09
C PHE A 59 -1.80 21.58 13.74
N ILE A 60 -0.50 21.59 13.53
CA ILE A 60 0.15 21.00 12.36
C ILE A 60 0.88 19.74 12.81
N LEU A 61 0.58 18.65 12.11
CA LEU A 61 1.37 17.42 12.16
C LEU A 61 2.72 17.73 11.49
N ASP A 62 3.76 17.96 12.30
CA ASP A 62 5.10 18.32 11.82
C ASP A 62 5.97 17.05 11.74
N ASP A 63 6.11 16.51 10.52
CA ASP A 63 6.76 15.23 10.18
C ASP A 63 6.67 14.15 11.28
N PRO A 64 5.45 13.80 11.73
CA PRO A 64 5.28 13.08 12.97
C PRO A 64 5.51 11.61 12.73
N CYS A 65 6.38 11.01 13.54
CA CYS A 65 6.64 9.58 13.65
C CYS A 65 5.59 8.70 12.97
N VAL A 66 5.95 8.11 11.82
CA VAL A 66 5.10 7.13 11.15
C VAL A 66 4.73 6.04 12.16
N THR A 67 3.46 6.00 12.55
CA THR A 67 2.94 5.08 13.58
C THR A 67 2.48 3.78 12.99
N GLU A 68 2.16 3.78 11.69
CA GLU A 68 1.74 2.59 10.97
C GLU A 68 2.19 2.69 9.51
N LYS A 69 2.62 1.56 8.95
CA LYS A 69 2.98 1.41 7.55
C LYS A 69 2.22 0.23 6.97
N LEU A 70 1.36 0.51 6.01
CA LEU A 70 0.60 -0.50 5.29
C LEU A 70 1.01 -0.55 3.83
N MET A 71 0.95 -1.74 3.25
CA MET A 71 1.23 -1.96 1.84
C MET A 71 0.11 -2.77 1.20
N SER A 72 -0.25 -2.40 -0.03
CA SER A 72 -1.07 -3.22 -0.92
C SER A 72 -0.36 -3.38 -2.25
N VAL A 73 -0.42 -4.59 -2.81
CA VAL A 73 0.19 -4.94 -4.08
C VAL A 73 -0.89 -5.46 -5.02
N ARG A 74 -0.94 -4.95 -6.25
CA ARG A 74 -1.83 -5.47 -7.31
C ARG A 74 -1.09 -5.70 -8.61
N ASN A 75 -1.50 -6.70 -9.37
CA ASN A 75 -0.97 -6.95 -10.71
C ASN A 75 -1.43 -5.85 -11.68
N ASP A 76 -0.51 -5.27 -12.44
CA ASP A 76 -0.76 -4.18 -13.40
C ASP A 76 -1.63 -4.63 -14.59
N SER A 77 -1.62 -5.93 -14.91
CA SER A 77 -2.35 -6.51 -16.04
C SER A 77 -3.56 -7.35 -15.63
N ASN A 78 -3.75 -7.61 -14.34
CA ASN A 78 -4.88 -8.38 -13.80
C ASN A 78 -5.34 -7.78 -12.48
N GLU A 79 -6.36 -6.91 -12.53
CA GLU A 79 -6.84 -6.18 -11.34
C GLU A 79 -7.42 -7.08 -10.25
N GLU A 80 -7.85 -8.31 -10.58
CA GLU A 80 -8.36 -9.27 -9.61
C GLU A 80 -7.24 -9.90 -8.75
N GLU A 81 -5.99 -9.86 -9.22
CA GLU A 81 -4.82 -10.34 -8.47
C GLU A 81 -4.25 -9.20 -7.61
N CYS A 82 -4.82 -9.02 -6.42
CA CYS A 82 -4.37 -8.03 -5.45
C CYS A 82 -4.32 -8.58 -4.02
N THR A 83 -3.48 -7.97 -3.18
CA THR A 83 -3.46 -8.22 -1.74
C THR A 83 -4.39 -7.23 -1.03
N ASN A 84 -4.96 -7.67 0.09
CA ASN A 84 -5.42 -6.72 1.12
C ASN A 84 -4.22 -5.90 1.64
N TRP A 85 -4.49 -4.79 2.32
CA TRP A 85 -3.47 -4.05 3.06
C TRP A 85 -2.82 -4.94 4.13
N PHE A 86 -1.49 -4.88 4.23
CA PHE A 86 -0.71 -5.60 5.23
C PHE A 86 0.41 -4.72 5.81
N GLU A 87 0.70 -4.93 7.10
CA GLU A 87 1.80 -4.25 7.81
C GLU A 87 3.18 -4.75 7.35
N PHE A 88 4.19 -3.87 7.39
CA PHE A 88 5.59 -4.19 7.04
C PHE A 88 6.64 -3.33 7.76
#